data_AF-A0A956MLT3-F1
#
_entry.id   AF-A0A956MLT3-F1
#
_cell.length_a   1.000
_cell.length_b   1.000
_cell.length_c   1.000
_cell.angle_alpha   90.00
_cell.angle_beta   90.00
_cell.angle_gamma   90.00
#
_symmetry.space_group_name_H-M   'P 1'
#
loop_
_entity.id
_entity.type
_entity.pdbx_description
1 polymer ?
#
loop_
_entity_poly.entity_id
_entity_poly.type
_entity_poly.pdbx_seq_one_letter_code
_entity_poly.pdbx_strand_id
1 'polypeptide(L)' 'MSHKHVRDIPAQTVKAGTGAQMQVLIGSDQGPHFAMRRFVMDPGGGMPLHTNAVEHEQYVLGG' A
#
# COMPACT_ATOMS: atom_id res chain seq x y z
N MET A 1 3.23 2.46 -21.47
CA MET A 1 3.21 1.26 -20.59
C MET A 1 4.42 1.31 -19.68
N SER A 2 4.22 1.16 -18.37
CA SER A 2 5.31 1.15 -17.38
C SER A 2 5.49 -0.27 -16.85
N HIS A 3 6.73 -0.75 -16.77
CA HIS A 3 7.09 -2.00 -16.14
C HIS A 3 8.17 -1.73 -15.09
N LYS A 4 7.92 -2.14 -13.84
CA LYS A 4 8.81 -1.93 -12.69
C LYS A 4 8.78 -3.17 -11.82
N HIS A 5 9.90 -3.57 -11.24
CA HIS A 5 9.87 -4.58 -10.19
C HIS A 5 9.53 -3.92 -8.85
N VAL A 6 8.70 -4.59 -8.05
CA VAL A 6 8.27 -4.06 -6.74
C VAL A 6 9.45 -3.82 -5.78
N ARG A 7 10.55 -4.56 -5.95
CA ARG A 7 11.77 -4.39 -5.14
C ARG A 7 12.48 -3.04 -5.38
N ASP A 8 12.22 -2.41 -6.52
CA ASP A 8 12.86 -1.15 -6.91
C ASP A 8 12.04 0.07 -6.45
N ILE A 9 10.84 -0.16 -5.88
CA ILE A 9 9.96 0.90 -5.39
C ILE A 9 10.23 1.07 -3.89
N PRO A 10 10.53 2.28 -3.40
CA PRO A 10 10.85 2.49 -2.00
C PRO A 10 9.64 2.16 -1.10
N ALA A 11 9.90 1.41 -0.04
CA ALA A 11 8.94 1.20 1.04
C ALA A 11 8.97 2.38 2.01
N GLN A 12 7.81 2.76 2.51
CA GLN A 12 7.63 3.84 3.47
C GLN A 12 6.88 3.30 4.68
N THR A 13 7.36 3.62 5.88
CA THR A 13 6.67 3.27 7.12
C THR A 13 5.30 3.95 7.19
N VAL A 14 4.26 3.15 7.46
CA VAL A 14 2.91 3.65 7.69
C VAL A 14 2.79 4.02 9.17
N LYS A 15 2.98 5.30 9.49
CA LYS A 15 3.01 5.78 10.89
C LYS A 15 1.73 5.52 11.69
N ALA A 16 0.59 5.37 11.01
CA ALA A 16 -0.69 5.06 11.65
C ALA A 16 -0.84 3.58 12.04
N GLY A 17 -0.01 2.69 11.47
CA GLY A 17 0.00 1.26 11.77
C GLY A 17 1.22 0.85 12.61
N THR A 18 1.22 -0.40 13.03
CA THR A 18 2.35 -1.03 13.73
C THR A 18 3.01 -2.03 12.80
N GLY A 19 4.34 -2.01 12.65
CA GLY A 19 5.05 -2.96 11.79
C GLY A 19 4.55 -2.96 10.33
N ALA A 20 4.03 -1.83 9.86
CA ALA A 20 3.38 -1.71 8.56
C ALA A 20 4.19 -0.79 7.63
N GLN A 21 4.41 -1.27 6.40
CA GLN A 21 5.06 -0.51 5.35
C GLN A 21 4.20 -0.48 4.09
N MET A 22 4.31 0.60 3.32
CA MET A 22 3.57 0.83 2.08
C MET A 22 4.54 1.17 0.94
N GLN A 23 4.25 0.67 -0.25
CA GLN A 23 4.86 1.08 -1.51
C GLN A 23 3.77 1.61 -2.44
N VAL A 24 3.96 2.81 -3.00
CA VAL A 24 3.07 3.37 -4.02
C VAL A 24 3.47 2.81 -5.39
N LEU A 25 2.63 1.96 -5.99
CA LEU A 25 2.91 1.31 -7.27
C LEU A 25 2.42 2.16 -8.46
N ILE A 26 1.23 2.73 -8.30
CA ILE A 26 0.60 3.67 -9.23
C ILE A 26 0.12 4.86 -8.40
N GLY A 27 0.79 6.01 -8.57
CA GLY A 27 0.42 7.28 -7.94
C GLY A 27 -0.49 8.13 -8.83
N SER A 28 -0.85 9.32 -8.35
CA SER A 28 -1.68 10.29 -9.09
C SER A 28 -1.01 10.85 -10.35
N ASP A 29 0.32 10.75 -10.43
CA ASP A 29 1.12 11.08 -11.61
C ASP A 29 0.98 10.05 -12.75
N GLN A 30 0.51 8.84 -12.43
CA GLN A 30 0.39 7.72 -13.38
C GLN A 30 -1.06 7.26 -13.58
N GLY A 31 -1.90 7.32 -12.53
CA GLY A 31 -3.28 6.86 -12.52
C GLY A 31 -4.27 8.01 -12.31
N PRO A 32 -5.17 8.30 -13.27
CA PRO A 32 -6.06 9.47 -13.17
C PRO A 32 -7.27 9.27 -12.24
N HIS A 33 -7.58 8.03 -11.86
CA HIS A 33 -8.82 7.71 -11.15
C HIS A 33 -8.61 6.97 -9.82
N PHE A 34 -7.52 6.20 -9.69
CA PHE A 34 -7.21 5.47 -8.46
C PHE A 34 -5.70 5.34 -8.27
N ALA A 35 -5.30 5.10 -7.02
CA ALA A 35 -3.92 4.82 -6.64
C ALA A 35 -3.77 3.37 -6.17
N MET A 36 -2.77 2.67 -6.71
CA MET A 36 -2.45 1.29 -6.32
C MET A 36 -1.27 1.28 -5.37
N ARG A 37 -1.44 0.64 -4.22
CA ARG A 37 -0.44 0.55 -3.16
C ARG A 37 -0.29 -0.90 -2.73
N ARG A 38 0.95 -1.30 -2.41
CA ARG A 38 1.23 -2.57 -1.75
C ARG A 38 1.52 -2.31 -0.28
N PHE A 39 0.90 -3.08 0.59
CA PHE A 39 1.18 -3.08 2.01
C PHE A 39 1.90 -4.37 2.40
N VAL A 40 2.84 -4.26 3.33
CA VAL A 40 3.50 -5.39 4.00
C VAL A 40 3.39 -5.16 5.49
N MET A 41 2.98 -6.19 6.22
CA MET A 41 2.85 -6.16 7.67
C MET A 41 3.78 -7.23 8.24
N ASP A 42 4.63 -6.82 9.17
CA ASP A 42 5.47 -7.74 9.94
C ASP A 42 4.61 -8.60 10.89
N PRO A 43 5.12 -9.73 11.42
CA PRO A 43 4.39 -10.52 12.40
C PRO A 43 3.91 -9.67 13.59
N GLY A 44 2.61 -9.73 13.90
CA GLY A 44 1.97 -8.92 14.93
C GLY A 44 1.73 -7.44 14.55
N GLY A 45 2.12 -7.03 13.34
CA GLY A 45 1.83 -5.73 12.76
C GLY A 45 0.40 -5.64 12.21
N GLY A 46 -0.04 -4.41 11.91
CA GLY A 46 -1.39 -4.15 11.44
C GLY A 46 -1.73 -2.68 11.32
N MET A 47 -2.92 -2.43 10.79
CA MET A 47 -3.57 -1.13 10.83
C MET A 47 -4.62 -1.12 11.96
N PRO A 48 -4.76 -0.02 12.71
CA PRO A 48 -5.86 0.12 13.67
C PRO A 48 -7.21 0.15 12.94
N LEU A 49 -8.28 -0.10 13.69
CA LEU A 49 -9.64 0.14 13.20
C LEU A 49 -9.80 1.63 12.87
N HIS A 50 -10.31 1.90 11.68
CA HIS A 50 -10.55 3.24 11.19
C HIS A 50 -11.65 3.23 10.12
N THR A 51 -12.17 4.40 9.80
CA THR A 51 -13.12 4.62 8.70
C THR A 51 -12.50 5.59 7.69
N ASN A 52 -12.96 5.53 6.44
CA ASN A 52 -12.53 6.42 5.37
C ASN A 52 -13.75 6.92 4.59
N ALA A 53 -13.60 8.09 3.95
CA ALA A 53 -14.62 8.65 3.07
C ALA A 53 -14.61 8.04 1.65
N VAL A 54 -13.58 7.24 1.35
CA VAL A 54 -13.40 6.54 0.08
C VAL A 54 -13.27 5.04 0.32
N GLU A 55 -13.64 4.26 -0.68
CA GLU A 55 -13.52 2.81 -0.68
C GLU A 55 -12.06 2.34 -0.69
N HIS A 56 -11.86 1.11 -0.25
CA HIS A 56 -10.62 0.37 -0.44
C HIS A 56 -10.93 -0.95 -1.10
N GLU A 57 -10.31 -1.19 -2.26
CA GLU A 57 -10.30 -2.49 -2.91
C GLU A 57 -8.98 -3.19 -2.59
N GLN A 58 -9.06 -4.37 -1.98
CA GLN A 58 -7.89 -5.06 -1.44
C GLN A 58 -7.79 -6.48 -2.00
N TYR A 59 -6.59 -6.88 -2.38
CA TYR A 59 -6.27 -8.24 -2.79
C TYR A 59 -5.09 -8.76 -1.97
N VAL A 60 -5.25 -9.92 -1.33
CA VAL A 60 -4.22 -10.53 -0.49
C VAL A 60 -3.22 -11.26 -1.37
N LEU A 61 -1.97 -10.78 -1.38
CA LEU A 61 -0.89 -11.36 -2.20
C LEU A 61 -0.15 -12.52 -1.52
N GLY A 62 -0.24 -12.61 -0.19
CA GLY A 62 0.43 -13.62 0.61
C GLY A 62 0.18 -13.40 2.09
N GLY A 63 0.32 -14.48 2.86
CA GLY A 63 0.13 -14.55 4.31
C GLY A 63 0.74 -15.84 4.84
#